data_AF-A0A9D7NXV8-F1
#
_entry.id   AF-A0A9D7NXV8-F1
#
_cell.length_a   1.000
_cell.length_b   1.000
_cell.length_c   1.000
_cell.angle_alpha   90.00
_cell.angle_beta   90.00
_cell.angle_gamma   90.00
#
_symmetry.space_group_name_H-M   'P 1'
#
loop_
_entity.id
_entity.type
_entity.pdbx_description
1 polymer ?
#
loop_
_entity_poly.entity_id
_entity_poly.type
_entity_poly.pdbx_seq_one_letter_code
_entity_poly.pdbx_strand_id
1 'polypeptide(L)'
;MSSKNHFPRFVDEETRQLQLLEIGRNESKSNKFHDDEYEKLLTLCELYGIPVGEFMFYRLSLALARELYPEKKKRGRKSKWNPIIRSALIMQIERTIQPNRAARGVAWACKVLAKREPWKSFLEEKDTGDATSDPGEALRRVYYDSLKDHEVTLWQAKVNAFESSGRDFLPTALMCVSNPKSN
;
A
#
# COMPACT_ATOMS: atom_id res chain seq x y z
N MET A 1 0.46 19.66 13.17
CA MET A 1 1.56 19.03 13.91
C MET A 1 2.75 18.95 12.97
N SER A 2 3.62 19.96 13.08
CA SER A 2 4.78 20.15 12.23
C SER A 2 6.00 19.64 12.97
N SER A 3 6.59 18.55 12.50
CA SER A 3 7.98 18.22 12.77
C SER A 3 8.56 17.75 11.46
N LYS A 4 9.17 18.69 10.74
CA LYS A 4 10.03 18.36 9.60
C LYS A 4 11.18 17.56 10.19
N ASN A 5 11.29 16.29 9.84
CA ASN A 5 12.45 15.46 10.14
C ASN A 5 13.68 16.08 9.46
N HIS A 6 14.29 17.07 10.12
CA HIS A 6 15.55 17.62 9.73
C HIS A 6 16.61 16.67 10.27
N PHE A 7 16.85 15.58 9.55
CA PHE A 7 18.00 14.74 9.81
C PHE A 7 19.24 15.64 9.73
N PRO A 8 20.12 15.67 10.74
CA PRO A 8 21.40 16.33 10.62
C PRO A 8 22.10 15.75 9.39
N ARG A 9 22.42 16.62 8.43
CA ARG A 9 23.08 16.22 7.19
C ARG A 9 24.52 15.86 7.57
N PHE A 10 24.77 14.58 7.82
CA PHE A 10 26.12 14.09 8.04
C PHE A 10 26.92 14.20 6.74
N VAL A 11 28.19 14.50 6.89
CA VAL A 11 29.18 14.75 5.83
C VAL A 11 29.16 13.62 4.79
N ASP A 12 29.38 13.97 3.51
CA ASP A 12 29.31 13.07 2.35
C ASP A 12 30.23 11.85 2.51
N GLU A 13 29.83 10.70 1.98
CA GLU A 13 30.52 9.40 2.20
C GLU A 13 31.99 9.45 1.74
N GLU A 14 32.26 10.17 0.64
CA GLU A 14 33.61 10.36 0.09
C GLU A 14 34.52 11.15 1.03
N THR A 15 34.00 12.25 1.59
CA THR A 15 34.72 13.05 2.59
C THR A 15 34.98 12.26 3.87
N ARG A 16 34.10 11.32 4.23
CA ARG A 16 34.29 10.44 5.38
C ARG A 16 35.42 9.42 5.15
N GLN A 17 35.49 8.81 3.96
CA GLN A 17 36.55 7.87 3.62
C GLN A 17 37.93 8.54 3.60
N LEU A 18 38.00 9.77 3.08
CA LEU A 18 39.23 10.56 3.09
C LEU A 18 39.67 10.93 4.52
N GLN A 19 38.74 11.27 5.40
CA GLN A 19 39.03 11.54 6.82
C GLN A 19 39.54 10.29 7.54
N LEU A 20 38.93 9.12 7.33
CA LEU A 20 39.40 7.84 7.89
C LEU A 20 40.82 7.50 7.47
N LEU A 21 41.17 7.76 6.20
CA LEU A 21 42.53 7.55 5.69
C LEU A 21 43.55 8.54 6.29
N GLU A 22 43.14 9.78 6.58
CA GLU A 22 44.01 10.77 7.25
C GLU A 22 44.22 10.46 8.74
N ILE A 23 43.22 9.91 9.41
CA ILE A 23 43.26 9.53 10.83
C ILE A 23 44.32 8.45 11.07
N GLY A 24 44.40 7.44 10.19
CA GLY A 24 45.42 6.39 10.28
C GLY A 24 46.87 6.88 10.12
N ARG A 25 47.07 8.13 9.69
CA ARG A 25 48.39 8.77 9.53
C ARG A 25 48.78 9.71 10.67
N ASN A 26 47.84 10.19 11.49
CA ASN A 26 48.08 11.21 12.52
C ASN A 26 47.22 11.01 13.76
N GLU A 27 47.83 10.65 14.88
CA GLU A 27 47.14 10.40 16.17
C GLU A 27 46.37 11.62 16.69
N SER A 28 46.92 12.84 16.54
CA SER A 28 46.26 14.07 16.98
C SER A 28 44.99 14.40 16.18
N LYS A 29 44.90 13.93 14.92
CA LYS A 29 43.67 14.04 14.11
C LYS A 29 42.66 12.95 14.48
N SER A 30 43.14 11.78 14.89
CA SER A 30 42.31 10.68 15.40
C SER A 30 41.49 11.13 16.61
N ASN A 31 42.13 11.74 17.61
CA ASN A 31 41.42 12.14 18.83
C ASN A 31 40.33 13.17 18.56
N LYS A 32 40.60 14.19 17.75
CA LYS A 32 39.60 15.19 17.36
C LYS A 32 38.41 14.57 16.61
N PHE A 33 38.68 13.60 15.74
CA PHE A 33 37.61 12.90 15.03
C PHE A 33 36.73 12.08 15.99
N HIS A 34 37.33 11.40 16.97
CA HIS A 34 36.58 10.68 17.99
C HIS A 34 35.70 11.60 18.82
N ASP A 35 36.21 12.78 19.21
CA ASP A 35 35.45 13.79 19.94
C ASP A 35 34.27 14.31 19.10
N ASP A 36 34.51 14.64 17.82
CA ASP A 36 33.47 15.09 16.89
C ASP A 36 32.39 14.01 16.65
N GLU A 37 32.76 12.73 16.54
CA GLU A 37 31.80 11.63 16.41
C GLU A 37 31.02 11.39 17.71
N TYR A 38 31.65 11.57 18.86
CA TYR A 38 31.02 11.46 20.17
C TYR A 38 29.97 12.55 20.38
N GLU A 39 30.26 13.81 20.04
CA GLU A 39 29.30 14.91 20.10
C GLU A 39 28.10 14.71 19.16
N LYS A 40 28.33 14.17 17.96
CA LYS A 40 27.26 13.80 17.02
C LYS A 40 26.35 12.73 17.61
N LEU A 41 26.92 11.71 18.25
CA LEU A 41 26.18 10.65 18.91
C LEU A 41 25.34 11.17 20.08
N LEU A 42 25.85 12.14 20.85
CA LEU A 42 25.10 12.82 21.91
C LEU A 42 23.91 13.61 21.36
N THR A 43 24.16 14.42 20.32
CA THR A 43 23.11 15.20 19.64
C THR A 43 22.00 14.29 19.11
N LEU A 44 22.34 13.12 18.56
CA LEU A 44 21.36 12.12 18.15
C LEU A 44 20.57 11.56 19.34
N CYS A 45 21.21 11.28 20.47
CA CYS A 45 20.49 10.82 21.66
C CYS A 45 19.45 11.84 22.14
N GLU A 46 19.78 13.13 22.11
CA GLU A 46 18.85 14.22 22.45
C GLU A 46 17.66 14.28 21.48
N LEU A 47 17.91 14.16 20.17
CA LEU A 47 16.86 14.16 19.14
C LEU A 47 15.89 12.98 19.28
N TYR A 48 16.38 11.80 19.63
CA TYR A 48 15.55 10.62 19.90
C TYR A 48 14.94 10.59 21.31
N GLY A 49 15.21 11.61 22.15
CA GLY A 49 14.70 11.70 23.52
C GLY A 49 15.23 10.61 24.46
N ILE A 50 16.45 10.11 24.21
CA ILE A 50 17.07 9.05 25.00
C ILE A 50 17.80 9.68 26.18
N PRO A 51 17.48 9.30 27.43
CA PRO A 51 18.16 9.85 28.60
C PRO A 51 19.63 9.40 28.64
N VAL A 52 20.50 10.29 29.11
CA VAL A 52 21.93 10.02 29.32
C VAL A 52 22.08 8.91 30.36
N GLY A 53 22.82 7.86 30.01
CA GLY A 53 23.06 6.72 30.88
C GLY A 53 23.93 5.66 30.20
N GLU A 54 24.27 4.60 30.93
CA GLU A 54 25.20 3.55 30.49
C GLU A 54 24.80 2.88 29.16
N PHE A 55 23.48 2.76 28.90
CA PHE A 55 22.94 2.11 27.71
C PHE A 55 22.39 3.09 26.65
N MET A 56 22.75 4.37 26.70
CA MET A 56 22.22 5.39 25.79
C MET A 56 22.50 5.06 24.31
N PHE A 57 23.74 4.70 23.97
CA PHE A 57 24.12 4.38 22.59
C PHE A 57 23.53 3.06 22.10
N TYR A 58 23.35 2.09 23.02
CA TYR A 58 22.63 0.86 22.70
C TYR A 58 21.17 1.15 22.33
N ARG A 59 20.48 1.97 23.12
CA ARG A 59 19.10 2.40 22.83
C ARG A 59 19.01 3.19 21.53
N LEU A 60 19.99 4.06 21.27
CA LEU A 60 20.08 4.81 20.01
C LEU A 60 20.22 3.85 18.83
N SER A 61 21.11 2.86 18.92
CA SER A 61 21.30 1.86 17.85
C SER A 61 20.02 1.07 17.56
N LEU A 62 19.24 0.73 18.59
CA LEU A 62 17.94 0.06 18.42
C LEU A 62 16.89 0.97 17.77
N ALA A 63 16.86 2.25 18.14
CA ALA A 63 15.94 3.23 17.53
C ALA A 63 16.25 3.38 16.02
N LEU A 64 17.53 3.57 15.67
CA LEU A 64 17.99 3.65 14.29
C LEU A 64 17.71 2.36 13.51
N ALA A 65 17.95 1.20 14.12
CA ALA A 65 17.69 -0.09 13.46
C ALA A 65 16.22 -0.27 13.10
N ARG A 66 15.28 0.18 13.95
CA ARG A 66 13.83 0.13 13.68
C ARG A 66 13.41 1.06 12.55
N GLU A 67 14.09 2.20 12.41
CA GLU A 67 13.81 3.17 11.35
C GLU A 67 14.37 2.72 9.99
N LEU A 68 15.59 2.18 9.98
CA LEU A 68 16.25 1.65 8.77
C LEU A 68 15.64 0.32 8.29
N TYR A 69 15.24 -0.55 9.22
CA TYR A 69 14.70 -1.87 8.94
C TYR A 69 13.32 -2.02 9.57
N PRO A 70 12.28 -1.39 8.99
CA PRO A 70 10.93 -1.56 9.49
C PRO A 70 10.55 -3.04 9.45
N GLU A 71 9.84 -3.49 10.48
CA GLU A 71 9.38 -4.88 10.54
C GLU A 71 8.63 -5.24 9.26
N LYS A 72 9.06 -6.33 8.61
CA LYS A 72 8.41 -6.84 7.41
C LYS A 72 6.95 -7.12 7.79
N LYS A 73 6.01 -6.35 7.22
CA LYS A 73 4.57 -6.60 7.37
C LYS A 73 4.34 -8.09 7.14
N LYS A 74 3.76 -8.77 8.14
CA LYS A 74 3.41 -10.19 8.03
C LYS A 74 2.59 -10.35 6.75
N ARG A 75 3.18 -10.94 5.72
CA ARG A 75 2.50 -11.18 4.45
C ARG A 75 1.42 -12.21 4.77
N GLY A 76 0.19 -11.74 4.89
CA GLY A 76 -0.97 -12.61 5.02
C GLY A 76 -1.06 -13.57 3.83
N ARG A 77 -1.93 -14.57 3.92
CA ARG A 77 -2.20 -15.49 2.82
C ARG A 77 -2.53 -14.68 1.56
N LYS A 78 -1.84 -14.97 0.45
CA LYS A 78 -2.13 -14.33 -0.84
C LYS A 78 -3.58 -14.64 -1.21
N SER A 79 -4.43 -13.61 -1.30
CA SER A 79 -5.78 -13.76 -1.82
C SER A 79 -5.70 -14.30 -3.25
N LYS A 80 -6.48 -15.33 -3.57
CA LYS A 80 -6.64 -15.81 -4.96
C LYS A 80 -7.18 -14.67 -5.85
N TRP A 81 -7.98 -13.77 -5.27
CA TRP A 81 -8.58 -12.63 -5.95
C TRP A 81 -7.66 -11.41 -5.88
N ASN A 82 -6.76 -11.28 -6.85
CA ASN A 82 -5.96 -10.07 -7.09
C ASN A 82 -6.81 -9.01 -7.84
N PRO A 83 -6.63 -7.69 -7.60
CA PRO A 83 -7.21 -6.62 -8.42
C PRO A 83 -7.24 -6.88 -9.94
N ILE A 84 -6.15 -7.44 -10.51
CA ILE A 84 -6.07 -7.75 -11.95
C ILE A 84 -7.05 -8.87 -12.35
N ILE A 85 -7.21 -9.89 -11.48
CA ILE A 85 -8.12 -11.01 -11.73
C ILE A 85 -9.57 -10.53 -11.60
N ARG A 86 -9.83 -9.61 -10.66
CA ARG A 86 -11.14 -8.97 -10.47
C ARG A 86 -11.55 -8.13 -11.68
N SER A 87 -10.65 -7.33 -12.25
CA SER A 87 -10.95 -6.56 -13.46
C SER A 87 -11.16 -7.47 -14.68
N ALA A 88 -10.35 -8.53 -14.82
CA ALA A 88 -10.54 -9.53 -15.87
C ALA A 88 -11.91 -10.22 -15.76
N LEU A 89 -12.42 -10.48 -14.55
CA LEU A 89 -13.76 -11.03 -14.32
C LEU A 89 -14.85 -10.09 -14.82
N ILE A 90 -14.75 -8.79 -14.49
CA ILE A 90 -15.72 -7.76 -14.91
C ILE A 90 -15.78 -7.71 -16.44
N MET A 91 -14.62 -7.55 -17.10
CA MET A 91 -14.54 -7.49 -18.56
C MET A 91 -15.10 -8.76 -19.22
N GLN A 92 -14.83 -9.93 -18.64
CA GLN A 92 -15.30 -11.19 -19.19
C GLN A 92 -16.82 -11.35 -19.03
N ILE A 93 -17.40 -10.89 -17.92
CA ILE A 93 -18.85 -10.85 -17.72
C ILE A 93 -19.50 -9.90 -18.72
N GLU A 94 -18.99 -8.68 -18.86
CA GLU A 94 -19.48 -7.69 -19.83
C GLU A 94 -19.38 -8.22 -21.27
N ARG A 95 -18.27 -8.86 -21.64
CA ARG A 95 -18.10 -9.50 -22.94
C ARG A 95 -19.09 -10.65 -23.18
N THR A 96 -19.45 -11.37 -22.13
CA THR A 96 -20.40 -12.50 -22.20
C THR A 96 -21.84 -12.01 -22.35
N ILE A 97 -22.14 -10.84 -21.80
CA ILE A 97 -23.40 -10.10 -22.00
C ILE A 97 -23.29 -9.36 -23.34
N GLN A 98 -23.39 -10.09 -24.44
CA GLN A 98 -23.40 -9.47 -25.77
C GLN A 98 -24.60 -8.52 -25.91
N PRO A 99 -24.44 -7.36 -26.59
CA PRO A 99 -25.52 -6.38 -26.76
C PRO A 99 -26.72 -6.94 -27.55
N ASN A 100 -26.53 -8.02 -28.31
CA ASN A 100 -27.55 -8.61 -29.17
C ASN A 100 -28.47 -9.62 -28.47
N ARG A 101 -28.26 -9.90 -27.16
CA ARG A 101 -29.11 -10.80 -26.36
C ARG A 101 -29.47 -10.16 -25.03
N ALA A 102 -30.26 -9.09 -25.08
CA ALA A 102 -30.72 -8.31 -23.92
C ALA A 102 -31.46 -9.13 -22.84
N ALA A 103 -31.95 -10.34 -23.17
CA ALA A 103 -32.61 -11.22 -22.20
C ALA A 103 -31.64 -11.95 -21.23
N ARG A 104 -30.32 -11.82 -21.40
CA ARG A 104 -29.32 -12.54 -20.59
C ARG A 104 -28.55 -11.57 -19.70
N GLY A 105 -28.95 -11.50 -18.43
CA GLY A 105 -28.30 -10.64 -17.42
C GLY A 105 -27.04 -11.24 -16.78
N VAL A 106 -26.45 -10.48 -15.86
CA VAL A 106 -25.23 -10.83 -15.10
C VAL A 106 -25.32 -12.20 -14.43
N ALA A 107 -26.47 -12.54 -13.84
CA ALA A 107 -26.66 -13.83 -13.19
C ALA A 107 -26.48 -15.03 -14.14
N TRP A 108 -26.91 -14.89 -15.40
CA TRP A 108 -26.70 -15.91 -16.42
C TRP A 108 -25.22 -16.01 -16.81
N ALA A 109 -24.56 -14.87 -17.01
CA ALA A 109 -23.13 -14.83 -17.35
C ALA A 109 -22.28 -15.48 -16.25
N CYS A 110 -22.54 -15.20 -14.97
CA CYS A 110 -21.84 -15.82 -13.84
C CYS A 110 -22.05 -17.34 -13.81
N LYS A 111 -23.26 -17.86 -14.08
CA LYS A 111 -23.52 -19.30 -14.16
C LYS A 111 -22.77 -19.99 -15.30
N VAL A 112 -22.59 -19.31 -16.43
CA VAL A 112 -21.82 -19.83 -17.56
C VAL A 112 -20.32 -19.81 -17.27
N LEU A 113 -19.83 -18.72 -16.68
CA LEU A 113 -18.40 -18.56 -16.37
C LEU A 113 -17.95 -19.49 -15.24
N ALA A 114 -18.80 -19.76 -14.24
CA ALA A 114 -18.52 -20.70 -13.17
C ALA A 114 -18.14 -22.11 -13.66
N LYS A 115 -18.63 -22.51 -14.84
CA LYS A 115 -18.35 -23.82 -15.44
C LYS A 115 -17.09 -23.85 -16.31
N ARG A 116 -16.49 -22.68 -16.60
CA ARG A 116 -15.34 -22.53 -17.49
C ARG A 116 -14.07 -22.28 -16.71
N GLU A 117 -12.94 -22.73 -17.26
CA GLU A 117 -11.63 -22.30 -16.80
C GLU A 117 -11.37 -20.85 -17.24
N PRO A 118 -10.64 -20.04 -16.44
CA PRO A 118 -10.01 -20.39 -15.17
C PRO A 118 -10.95 -20.25 -13.96
N TRP A 119 -12.16 -19.70 -14.12
CA TRP A 119 -13.05 -19.32 -13.01
C TRP A 119 -13.47 -20.48 -12.11
N LYS A 120 -13.58 -21.69 -12.67
CA LYS A 120 -13.85 -22.92 -11.92
C LYS A 120 -12.83 -23.19 -10.80
N SER A 121 -11.53 -22.90 -11.01
CA SER A 121 -10.49 -23.14 -9.99
C SER A 121 -10.47 -22.08 -8.88
N PHE A 122 -11.12 -20.94 -9.10
CA PHE A 122 -11.29 -19.90 -8.07
C PHE A 122 -12.45 -20.19 -7.11
N LEU A 123 -13.30 -21.19 -7.40
CA LEU A 123 -14.53 -21.51 -6.68
C LEU A 123 -14.43 -22.78 -5.80
N GLU A 124 -13.21 -23.23 -5.48
CA GLU A 124 -12.99 -24.40 -4.63
C GLU A 124 -13.69 -24.29 -3.26
N GLU A 125 -14.26 -25.41 -2.78
CA GLU A 125 -15.12 -25.55 -1.58
C GLU A 125 -14.57 -24.89 -0.30
N LYS A 126 -13.27 -24.65 -0.21
CA LYS A 126 -12.61 -24.17 1.01
C LYS A 126 -12.74 -22.67 1.25
N ASP A 127 -13.06 -21.87 0.22
CA ASP A 127 -13.18 -20.41 0.34
C ASP A 127 -14.63 -19.97 0.62
N THR A 128 -15.60 -20.88 0.49
CA THR A 128 -17.01 -20.66 0.83
C THR A 128 -17.25 -21.42 2.13
N GLY A 129 -17.24 -20.73 3.28
CA GLY A 129 -17.62 -21.33 4.57
C GLY A 129 -19.03 -21.95 4.57
N ASP A 130 -19.82 -21.64 3.54
CA ASP A 130 -21.11 -22.23 3.23
C ASP A 130 -20.97 -23.24 2.09
N ALA A 131 -21.03 -24.54 2.41
CA ALA A 131 -20.96 -25.67 1.48
C ALA A 131 -22.15 -25.76 0.49
N THR A 132 -23.02 -24.74 0.43
CA THR A 132 -24.30 -24.76 -0.32
C THR A 132 -24.49 -23.57 -1.27
N SER A 133 -23.52 -22.66 -1.41
CA SER A 133 -23.68 -21.52 -2.32
C SER A 133 -23.49 -21.96 -3.77
N ASP A 134 -24.51 -21.75 -4.63
CA ASP A 134 -24.42 -21.95 -6.09
C ASP A 134 -23.13 -21.27 -6.60
N PRO A 135 -22.23 -21.98 -7.31
CA PRO A 135 -20.96 -21.40 -7.80
C PRO A 135 -21.19 -20.16 -8.68
N GLY A 136 -22.35 -20.06 -9.33
CA GLY A 136 -22.76 -18.86 -10.06
C GLY A 136 -23.06 -17.66 -9.14
N GLU A 137 -23.62 -17.89 -7.95
CA GLU A 137 -23.86 -16.85 -6.96
C GLU A 137 -22.59 -16.39 -6.27
N ALA A 138 -21.65 -17.31 -6.02
CA ALA A 138 -20.33 -16.97 -5.48
C ALA A 138 -19.58 -15.99 -6.42
N LEU A 139 -19.56 -16.26 -7.73
CA LEU A 139 -18.99 -15.31 -8.72
C LEU A 139 -19.75 -13.99 -8.76
N ARG A 140 -21.07 -14.02 -8.59
CA ARG A 140 -21.89 -12.81 -8.60
C ARG A 140 -21.58 -11.90 -7.41
N ARG A 141 -21.34 -12.46 -6.22
CA ARG A 141 -20.89 -11.70 -5.03
C ARG A 141 -19.55 -11.03 -5.30
N VAL A 142 -18.58 -11.81 -5.79
CA VAL A 142 -17.24 -11.29 -6.14
C VAL A 142 -17.32 -10.20 -7.21
N TYR A 143 -18.19 -10.33 -8.21
CA TYR A 143 -18.39 -9.31 -9.24
C TYR A 143 -18.89 -7.98 -8.66
N TYR A 144 -19.91 -7.98 -7.81
CA TYR A 144 -20.41 -6.73 -7.20
C TYR A 144 -19.42 -6.11 -6.21
N ASP A 145 -18.68 -6.93 -5.47
CA ASP A 145 -17.63 -6.44 -4.60
C ASP A 145 -16.49 -5.82 -5.43
N SER A 146 -16.13 -6.44 -6.55
CA SER A 146 -15.12 -5.94 -7.48
C SER A 146 -15.55 -4.65 -8.19
N LEU A 147 -16.84 -4.49 -8.50
CA LEU A 147 -17.41 -3.27 -9.06
C LEU A 147 -17.30 -2.09 -8.10
N LYS A 148 -17.65 -2.29 -6.83
CA LYS A 148 -17.50 -1.26 -5.79
C LYS A 148 -16.05 -0.82 -5.68
N ASP A 149 -15.12 -1.78 -5.63
CA ASP A 149 -13.68 -1.48 -5.56
C ASP A 149 -13.18 -0.77 -6.82
N HIS A 150 -13.65 -1.19 -8.01
CA HIS A 150 -13.27 -0.59 -9.29
C HIS A 150 -13.81 0.83 -9.45
N GLU A 151 -15.05 1.09 -9.05
CA GLU A 151 -15.65 2.43 -9.03
C GLU A 151 -14.89 3.37 -8.09
N VAL A 152 -14.53 2.90 -6.89
CA VAL A 152 -13.70 3.66 -5.95
C VAL A 152 -12.32 3.95 -6.54
N THR A 153 -11.71 2.98 -7.22
CA THR A 153 -10.40 3.14 -7.86
C THR A 153 -10.46 4.14 -9.03
N LEU A 154 -11.51 4.08 -9.86
CA LEU A 154 -11.74 5.06 -10.92
C LEU A 154 -12.04 6.45 -10.36
N TRP A 155 -12.77 6.54 -9.24
CA TRP A 155 -13.04 7.81 -8.56
C TRP A 155 -11.75 8.44 -8.05
N GLN A 156 -10.91 7.66 -7.35
CA GLN A 156 -9.60 8.11 -6.87
C GLN A 156 -8.67 8.49 -8.03
N ALA A 157 -8.66 7.72 -9.11
CA ALA A 157 -7.88 8.05 -10.30
C ALA A 157 -8.35 9.36 -10.97
N LYS A 158 -9.67 9.59 -11.03
CA LYS A 158 -10.25 10.85 -11.53
C LYS A 158 -9.92 12.03 -10.62
N VAL A 159 -10.01 11.87 -9.30
CA VAL A 159 -9.63 12.89 -8.31
C VAL A 159 -8.14 13.22 -8.41
N ASN A 160 -7.27 12.20 -8.47
CA ASN A 160 -5.82 12.40 -8.57
C ASN A 160 -5.41 13.02 -9.92
N ALA A 161 -6.03 12.60 -11.03
CA ALA A 161 -5.81 13.20 -12.35
C ALA A 161 -6.28 14.66 -12.40
N PHE A 162 -7.34 14.97 -11.64
CA PHE A 162 -7.88 16.31 -11.52
C PHE A 162 -7.00 17.21 -10.62
N GLU A 163 -6.56 16.74 -9.45
CA GLU A 163 -5.60 17.43 -8.58
C GLU A 163 -4.28 17.72 -9.29
N SER A 164 -3.82 16.79 -10.12
CA SER A 164 -2.63 16.97 -10.97
C SER A 164 -2.84 17.98 -12.10
N SER A 165 -4.09 18.34 -12.42
CA SER A 165 -4.45 19.27 -13.50
C SER A 165 -4.67 20.71 -13.05
N GLY A 166 -4.56 20.99 -11.74
CA GLY A 166 -4.55 22.34 -11.18
C GLY A 166 -5.80 23.19 -11.46
N ARG A 167 -6.97 22.56 -11.68
CA ARG A 167 -8.24 23.29 -11.84
C ARG A 167 -9.03 23.28 -10.53
N ASP A 168 -9.40 24.46 -10.05
CA ASP A 168 -10.22 24.63 -8.86
C ASP A 168 -11.63 24.08 -9.07
N PHE A 169 -12.11 23.23 -8.16
CA PHE A 169 -13.47 22.72 -8.16
C PHE A 169 -14.40 23.77 -7.53
N LEU A 170 -15.35 24.32 -8.30
CA LEU A 170 -16.58 24.85 -7.71
C LEU A 170 -17.51 23.66 -7.43
N PRO A 171 -17.97 23.46 -6.18
CA PRO A 171 -18.77 22.31 -5.82
C PRO A 171 -20.22 22.55 -6.26
N THR A 172 -20.57 22.08 -7.45
CA THR A 172 -21.97 21.94 -7.85
C THR A 172 -22.25 20.47 -8.14
N ALA A 173 -23.32 19.97 -7.51
CA ALA A 173 -23.88 18.63 -7.62
C ALA A 173 -23.28 17.54 -6.71
N LEU A 174 -23.35 17.80 -5.40
CA LEU A 174 -23.97 16.83 -4.51
C LEU A 174 -25.43 16.61 -4.97
N MET A 175 -25.94 15.38 -4.79
CA MET A 175 -27.34 14.94 -4.97
C MET A 175 -27.75 14.45 -6.36
N CYS A 176 -27.61 13.15 -6.59
CA CYS A 176 -28.65 12.31 -7.21
C CYS A 176 -28.44 10.84 -6.79
N VAL A 177 -28.58 10.58 -5.49
CA VAL A 177 -28.98 9.25 -5.01
C VAL A 177 -30.49 9.33 -4.79
N SER A 178 -31.24 9.20 -5.88
CA SER A 178 -32.68 8.96 -5.80
C SER A 178 -32.92 7.47 -6.01
N ASN A 179 -33.10 6.81 -4.88
CA ASN A 179 -33.45 5.42 -4.70
C ASN A 179 -34.89 5.19 -5.21
N PRO A 180 -35.18 4.29 -6.18
CA PRO A 180 -36.55 3.91 -6.48
C PRO A 180 -36.89 2.59 -5.78
N LYS A 181 -37.51 2.69 -4.58
CA LYS A 181 -38.34 1.64 -4.01
C LYS A 181 -39.51 2.25 -3.22
N SER A 182 -40.71 2.19 -3.79
CA SER A 182 -41.92 1.66 -3.14
C SER A 182 -43.16 1.89 -4.02
N ASN A 183 -43.62 0.85 -4.69
CA ASN A 183 -44.99 0.30 -4.58
C ASN A 183 -45.08 -0.97 -5.42
#